data_AF-E4LA10-F1
#
_entry.id   AF-E4LA10-F1
#
_cell.length_a   1.000
_cell.length_b   1.000
_cell.length_c   1.000
_cell.angle_alpha   90.00
_cell.angle_beta   90.00
_cell.angle_gamma   90.00
#
_symmetry.space_group_name_H-M   'P 1'
#
loop_
_entity.id
_entity.type
_entity.pdbx_description
1 polymer ?
#
loop_
_entity_poly.entity_id
_entity_poly.type
_entity_poly.pdbx_seq_one_letter_code
_entity_poly.pdbx_strand_id
1 'polypeptide(L)'
;MPYDERTLKELYEEAEDTPPYIQLDVNREIFSTIYNTLWSLRNICKVSKEDLERIHSLKMSTVYESSMLEQRRATGLSHENQISMLNEAFAIETKYITDQVFCRVDTVTDDSYTPKELDTLFNTQVVPYLERYTETKENNPTVYIIAGQPGSGKSRMSSIIVEEKKGKIIRISPDEFCGFRLSSDNKNFPCSTAYFSEKTCKALADFSLRYVIDKKCSFIYETNFSNEKFTLSLLEELKSKNYKIELLLRACSEKGSKKSMHYRSIQHKLKAPVLERKISQDNHNFECTSFLNTAKIVLEKEIANRTIIKSRKGLLYDSDDFPTENPFKLLSERMIRK
;
A
#
# COMPACT_ATOMS: atom_id res chain seq x y z
N MET A 1 5.35 19.78 -15.85
CA MET A 1 5.91 19.01 -14.74
C MET A 1 6.20 19.96 -13.58
N PRO A 2 6.00 19.56 -12.31
CA PRO A 2 6.37 20.38 -11.16
C PRO A 2 7.88 20.29 -10.84
N TYR A 3 8.58 19.31 -11.44
CA TYR A 3 10.01 19.13 -11.24
C TYR A 3 10.78 20.14 -12.08
N ASP A 4 11.64 20.90 -11.42
CA ASP A 4 12.66 21.72 -12.06
C ASP A 4 13.78 20.84 -12.66
N GLU A 5 14.64 21.42 -13.48
CA GLU A 5 15.78 20.72 -14.09
C GLU A 5 16.67 20.03 -13.05
N ARG A 6 16.80 20.66 -11.87
CA ARG A 6 17.54 20.11 -10.75
C ARG A 6 16.91 18.83 -10.23
N THR A 7 15.61 18.84 -9.93
CA THR A 7 14.88 17.67 -9.44
C THR A 7 14.89 16.55 -10.47
N LEU A 8 14.76 16.87 -11.75
CA LEU A 8 14.91 15.90 -12.82
C LEU A 8 16.30 15.25 -12.80
N LYS A 9 17.37 16.06 -12.74
CA LYS A 9 18.74 15.55 -12.64
C LYS A 9 18.94 14.66 -11.41
N GLU A 10 18.47 15.09 -10.24
CA GLU A 10 18.53 14.29 -8.99
C GLU A 10 17.73 12.98 -9.14
N LEU A 11 16.58 12.99 -9.82
CA LEU A 11 15.82 11.78 -10.12
C LEU A 11 16.58 10.81 -11.02
N TYR A 12 17.29 11.30 -12.05
CA TYR A 12 18.13 10.48 -12.91
C TYR A 12 19.30 9.86 -12.13
N GLU A 13 20.02 10.67 -11.35
CA GLU A 13 21.16 10.23 -10.54
C GLU A 13 20.72 9.18 -9.50
N GLU A 14 19.65 9.43 -8.76
CA GLU A 14 19.14 8.50 -7.75
C GLU A 14 18.49 7.24 -8.34
N ALA A 15 18.01 7.28 -9.58
CA ALA A 15 17.41 6.13 -10.23
C ALA A 15 18.42 5.02 -10.54
N GLU A 16 19.70 5.35 -10.74
CA GLU A 16 20.76 4.36 -10.94
C GLU A 16 20.97 3.50 -9.69
N ASP A 17 20.93 4.12 -8.51
CA ASP A 17 21.15 3.45 -7.23
C ASP A 17 19.87 2.88 -6.59
N THR A 18 18.70 3.43 -6.97
CA THR A 18 17.41 3.02 -6.41
C THR A 18 16.86 1.79 -7.12
N PRO A 19 16.63 0.66 -6.41
CA PRO A 19 16.03 -0.52 -7.02
C PRO A 19 14.68 -0.22 -7.72
N PRO A 20 14.44 -0.71 -8.95
CA PRO A 20 13.27 -0.34 -9.76
C PRO A 20 11.93 -0.52 -9.04
N TYR A 21 11.79 -1.59 -8.26
CA TYR A 21 10.57 -1.85 -7.50
C TYR A 21 10.25 -0.79 -6.45
N ILE A 22 11.25 -0.11 -5.89
CA ILE A 22 11.02 0.99 -4.94
C ILE A 22 10.44 2.18 -5.72
N GLN A 23 10.99 2.48 -6.90
CA GLN A 23 10.48 3.57 -7.73
C GLN A 23 9.02 3.32 -8.14
N LEU A 24 8.67 2.08 -8.50
CA LEU A 24 7.30 1.68 -8.84
C LEU A 24 6.34 1.75 -7.64
N ASP A 25 6.77 1.29 -6.45
CA ASP A 25 5.96 1.39 -5.22
C ASP A 25 5.61 2.86 -4.91
N VAL A 26 6.59 3.77 -5.05
CA VAL A 26 6.37 5.22 -4.86
C VAL A 26 5.42 5.80 -5.89
N ASN A 27 5.62 5.49 -7.18
CA ASN A 27 4.73 5.98 -8.23
C ASN A 27 3.29 5.47 -8.02
N ARG A 28 3.12 4.21 -7.60
CA ARG A 28 1.80 3.65 -7.27
C ARG A 28 1.12 4.41 -6.13
N GLU A 29 1.86 4.73 -5.07
CA GLU A 29 1.31 5.54 -3.96
C GLU A 29 0.86 6.91 -4.45
N ILE A 30 1.68 7.60 -5.24
CA ILE A 30 1.34 8.90 -5.85
C ILE A 30 0.05 8.80 -6.68
N PHE A 31 -0.04 7.82 -7.60
CA PHE A 31 -1.23 7.65 -8.43
C PHE A 31 -2.46 7.27 -7.61
N SER A 32 -2.30 6.47 -6.55
CA SER A 32 -3.41 6.16 -5.64
C SER A 32 -3.89 7.39 -4.90
N THR A 33 -2.98 8.22 -4.40
CA THR A 33 -3.31 9.46 -3.72
C THR A 33 -4.04 10.43 -4.64
N ILE A 34 -3.52 10.67 -5.85
CA ILE A 34 -4.17 11.54 -6.84
C ILE A 34 -5.56 10.99 -7.18
N TYR A 35 -5.67 9.67 -7.39
CA TYR A 35 -6.95 9.03 -7.68
C TYR A 35 -7.99 9.29 -6.58
N ASN A 36 -7.64 8.99 -5.33
CA ASN A 36 -8.54 9.16 -4.18
C ASN A 36 -8.92 10.64 -3.95
N THR A 37 -7.97 11.52 -4.24
CA THR A 37 -8.14 12.97 -4.18
C THR A 37 -9.17 13.45 -5.20
N LEU A 38 -8.97 13.09 -6.46
CA LEU A 38 -9.89 13.44 -7.55
C LEU A 38 -11.24 12.74 -7.40
N TRP A 39 -11.24 11.50 -6.90
CA TRP A 39 -12.46 10.78 -6.57
C TRP A 39 -13.30 11.56 -5.56
N SER A 40 -12.70 12.00 -4.46
CA SER A 40 -13.41 12.78 -3.42
C SER A 40 -13.98 14.09 -3.95
N LEU A 41 -13.35 14.67 -4.98
CA LEU A 41 -13.75 15.94 -5.60
C LEU A 41 -14.61 15.77 -6.87
N ARG A 42 -14.89 14.55 -7.31
CA ARG A 42 -15.47 14.26 -8.63
C ARG A 42 -16.75 15.04 -8.94
N ASN A 43 -17.62 15.20 -7.94
CA ASN A 43 -18.90 15.91 -8.10
C ASN A 43 -18.74 17.43 -8.05
N ILE A 44 -17.71 17.94 -7.36
CA ILE A 44 -17.48 19.37 -7.16
C ILE A 44 -16.70 19.95 -8.33
N CYS A 45 -15.52 19.38 -8.60
CA CYS A 45 -14.64 19.83 -9.68
C CYS A 45 -15.06 19.28 -11.06
N LYS A 46 -16.18 18.52 -11.12
CA LYS A 46 -16.66 17.84 -12.34
C LYS A 46 -15.54 17.05 -13.01
N VAL A 47 -14.83 16.25 -12.21
CA VAL A 47 -13.70 15.45 -12.69
C VAL A 47 -14.20 14.50 -13.76
N SER A 48 -13.54 14.48 -14.92
CA SER A 48 -13.95 13.64 -16.03
C SER A 48 -13.74 12.16 -15.68
N LYS A 49 -14.65 11.31 -16.14
CA LYS A 49 -14.52 9.86 -15.96
C LYS A 49 -13.26 9.33 -16.64
N GLU A 50 -12.91 9.87 -17.81
CA GLU A 50 -11.73 9.51 -18.57
C GLU A 50 -10.43 9.82 -17.80
N ASP A 51 -10.32 11.01 -17.20
CA ASP A 51 -9.15 11.38 -16.40
C ASP A 51 -9.00 10.48 -15.15
N LEU A 52 -10.11 10.15 -14.46
CA LEU A 52 -10.08 9.19 -13.35
C LEU A 52 -9.64 7.80 -13.80
N GLU A 53 -10.21 7.29 -14.90
CA GLU A 53 -9.83 6.00 -15.47
C GLU A 53 -8.37 5.99 -15.92
N ARG A 54 -7.85 7.12 -16.40
CA ARG A 54 -6.45 7.23 -16.80
C ARG A 54 -5.51 7.17 -15.61
N ILE A 55 -5.75 7.91 -14.53
CA ILE A 55 -4.96 7.80 -13.30
C ILE A 55 -5.00 6.36 -12.75
N HIS A 56 -6.17 5.72 -12.78
CA HIS A 56 -6.30 4.32 -12.39
C HIS A 56 -5.47 3.39 -13.29
N SER A 57 -5.44 3.61 -14.60
CA SER A 57 -4.60 2.87 -15.55
C SER A 57 -3.11 3.04 -15.26
N LEU A 58 -2.65 4.25 -14.90
CA LEU A 58 -1.27 4.48 -14.47
C LEU A 58 -0.92 3.69 -13.21
N LYS A 59 -1.82 3.69 -12.21
CA LYS A 59 -1.70 2.84 -11.00
C LYS A 59 -1.64 1.35 -11.35
N MET A 60 -2.47 0.88 -12.27
CA MET A 60 -2.48 -0.54 -12.64
C MET A 60 -1.26 -0.96 -13.46
N SER A 61 -0.71 -0.05 -14.26
CA SER A 61 0.55 -0.29 -14.97
C SER A 61 1.72 -0.48 -14.01
N THR A 62 1.81 0.31 -12.93
CA THR A 62 2.87 0.12 -11.93
C THR A 62 2.69 -1.16 -11.12
N VAL A 63 1.46 -1.56 -10.82
CA VAL A 63 1.17 -2.85 -10.17
C VAL A 63 1.55 -4.03 -11.05
N TYR A 64 1.20 -3.99 -12.34
CA TYR A 64 1.58 -5.04 -13.30
C TYR A 64 3.11 -5.20 -13.35
N GLU A 65 3.83 -4.11 -13.50
CA GLU A 65 5.30 -4.12 -13.56
C GLU A 65 5.94 -4.59 -12.25
N SER A 66 5.39 -4.19 -11.10
CA SER A 66 5.79 -4.70 -9.79
C SER A 66 5.55 -6.22 -9.65
N SER A 67 4.45 -6.73 -10.19
CA SER A 67 4.17 -8.17 -10.26
C SER A 67 5.20 -8.90 -11.12
N MET A 68 5.50 -8.38 -12.31
CA MET A 68 6.50 -8.97 -13.21
C MET A 68 7.90 -8.96 -12.59
N LEU A 69 8.26 -7.92 -11.85
CA LEU A 69 9.51 -7.86 -11.08
C LEU A 69 9.56 -8.90 -9.94
N GLU A 70 8.48 -9.09 -9.19
CA GLU A 70 8.44 -10.11 -8.13
C GLU A 70 8.57 -11.52 -8.71
N GLN A 71 7.97 -11.74 -9.89
CA GLN A 71 8.04 -12.99 -10.64
C GLN A 71 9.33 -13.14 -11.45
N ARG A 72 10.19 -12.12 -11.50
CA ARG A 72 11.44 -12.07 -12.29
C ARG A 72 11.24 -12.26 -13.79
N ARG A 73 10.12 -11.76 -14.30
CA ARG A 73 9.73 -11.81 -15.72
C ARG A 73 10.01 -10.52 -16.48
N ALA A 74 10.34 -9.44 -15.77
CA ALA A 74 10.68 -8.14 -16.35
C ALA A 74 11.80 -7.46 -15.56
N THR A 75 12.34 -6.37 -16.11
CA THR A 75 13.31 -5.47 -15.46
C THR A 75 12.65 -4.22 -14.86
N GLY A 76 11.33 -4.06 -15.02
CA GLY A 76 10.56 -2.89 -14.63
C GLY A 76 10.51 -1.81 -15.71
N LEU A 77 9.88 -0.68 -15.40
CA LEU A 77 9.75 0.46 -16.31
C LEU A 77 11.03 1.27 -16.41
N SER A 78 11.37 1.69 -17.63
CA SER A 78 12.45 2.67 -17.86
C SER A 78 12.17 3.96 -17.09
N HIS A 79 13.24 4.67 -16.74
CA HIS A 79 13.12 5.94 -16.02
C HIS A 79 12.32 6.98 -16.83
N GLU A 80 12.56 7.05 -18.13
CA GLU A 80 11.80 7.91 -19.06
C GLU A 80 10.30 7.62 -19.02
N ASN A 81 9.90 6.34 -19.06
CA ASN A 81 8.50 5.95 -18.96
C ASN A 81 7.90 6.34 -17.61
N GLN A 82 8.63 6.13 -16.52
CA GLN A 82 8.18 6.53 -15.18
C GLN A 82 7.99 8.06 -15.08
N ILE A 83 8.94 8.84 -15.59
CA ILE A 83 8.82 10.31 -15.68
C ILE A 83 7.61 10.70 -16.53
N SER A 84 7.41 10.06 -17.69
CA SER A 84 6.25 10.33 -18.56
C SER A 84 4.93 10.07 -17.85
N MET A 85 4.83 8.97 -17.08
CA MET A 85 3.63 8.67 -16.30
C MET A 85 3.38 9.70 -15.20
N LEU A 86 4.42 10.14 -14.48
CA LEU A 86 4.32 11.20 -13.46
C LEU A 86 3.88 12.53 -14.10
N ASN A 87 4.43 12.87 -15.27
CA ASN A 87 4.04 14.04 -16.06
C ASN A 87 2.56 14.05 -16.41
N GLU A 88 2.06 12.91 -16.87
CA GLU A 88 0.66 12.76 -17.23
C GLU A 88 -0.25 12.88 -16.00
N ALA A 89 0.10 12.21 -14.90
CA ALA A 89 -0.68 12.29 -13.67
C ALA A 89 -0.74 13.73 -13.13
N PHE A 90 0.38 14.44 -13.17
CA PHE A 90 0.46 15.86 -12.81
C PHE A 90 -0.44 16.72 -13.72
N ALA A 91 -0.35 16.54 -15.04
CA ALA A 91 -1.16 17.28 -15.99
C ALA A 91 -2.67 17.05 -15.76
N ILE A 92 -3.07 15.84 -15.35
CA ILE A 92 -4.46 15.54 -14.99
C ILE A 92 -4.84 16.22 -13.66
N GLU A 93 -4.02 16.08 -12.62
CA GLU A 93 -4.27 16.66 -11.29
C GLU A 93 -4.47 18.18 -11.37
N THR A 94 -3.58 18.86 -12.09
CA THR A 94 -3.58 20.33 -12.24
C THR A 94 -4.80 20.89 -12.98
N LYS A 95 -5.57 20.06 -13.71
CA LYS A 95 -6.87 20.47 -14.27
C LYS A 95 -7.91 20.79 -13.19
N TYR A 96 -7.79 20.15 -12.01
CA TYR A 96 -8.85 20.11 -11.01
C TYR A 96 -8.47 20.69 -9.66
N ILE A 97 -7.18 20.63 -9.30
CA ILE A 97 -6.70 21.09 -8.00
C ILE A 97 -5.41 21.90 -8.13
N THR A 98 -5.33 22.96 -7.35
CA THR A 98 -4.14 23.82 -7.27
C THR A 98 -3.13 23.32 -6.25
N ASP A 99 -3.60 22.65 -5.19
CA ASP A 99 -2.78 21.97 -4.20
C ASP A 99 -2.45 20.55 -4.68
N GLN A 100 -1.18 20.33 -5.02
CA GLN A 100 -0.72 19.17 -5.78
C GLN A 100 0.09 18.23 -4.91
N VAL A 101 -0.11 16.91 -5.06
CA VAL A 101 0.66 15.87 -4.36
C VAL A 101 2.17 15.99 -4.59
N PHE A 102 2.57 16.59 -5.71
CA PHE A 102 3.97 16.75 -6.11
C PHE A 102 4.70 17.91 -5.43
N CYS A 103 3.97 18.89 -4.88
CA CYS A 103 4.57 20.11 -4.36
C CYS A 103 5.04 19.95 -2.90
N ARG A 104 6.06 20.74 -2.51
CA ARG A 104 6.44 20.87 -1.10
C ARG A 104 5.46 21.79 -0.38
N VAL A 105 5.14 21.44 0.86
CA VAL A 105 4.33 22.26 1.76
C VAL A 105 5.16 22.66 2.95
N ASP A 106 5.24 23.97 3.21
CA ASP A 106 6.03 24.55 4.30
C ASP A 106 5.33 24.42 5.66
N THR A 107 4.00 24.38 5.67
CA THR A 107 3.18 24.22 6.87
C THR A 107 2.28 23.00 6.75
N VAL A 108 2.35 22.14 7.76
CA VAL A 108 1.54 20.93 7.88
C VAL A 108 0.46 21.19 8.91
N THR A 109 -0.79 21.20 8.48
CA THR A 109 -1.96 21.15 9.38
C THR A 109 -2.49 19.73 9.43
N ASP A 110 -2.66 19.20 10.65
CA ASP A 110 -3.24 17.87 10.89
C ASP A 110 -4.70 17.86 10.42
N ASP A 111 -5.06 16.94 9.52
CA ASP A 111 -6.40 16.73 8.97
C ASP A 111 -7.29 15.89 9.91
N SER A 112 -7.07 15.98 11.23
CA SER A 112 -7.72 15.08 12.19
C SER A 112 -9.22 15.32 12.27
N TYR A 113 -9.94 14.53 11.46
CA TYR A 113 -11.38 14.46 11.46
C TYR A 113 -11.92 14.00 12.81
N THR A 114 -13.03 14.60 13.22
CA THR A 114 -13.86 14.07 14.31
C THR A 114 -14.40 12.68 13.95
N PRO A 115 -14.81 11.86 14.93
CA PRO A 115 -15.39 10.54 14.64
C PRO A 115 -16.58 10.59 13.66
N LYS A 116 -17.41 11.64 13.73
CA LYS A 116 -18.55 11.84 12.83
C LYS A 116 -18.12 12.19 11.40
N GLU A 117 -17.08 12.99 11.27
CA GLU A 117 -16.49 13.33 9.97
C GLU A 117 -15.80 12.12 9.33
N LEU A 118 -15.08 11.30 10.11
CA LEU A 118 -14.50 10.05 9.64
C LEU A 118 -15.57 9.07 9.14
N ASP A 119 -16.67 8.92 9.90
CA ASP A 119 -17.79 8.08 9.47
C ASP A 119 -18.43 8.60 8.18
N THR A 120 -18.62 9.93 8.08
CA THR A 120 -19.13 10.56 6.86
C THR A 120 -18.18 10.35 5.68
N LEU A 121 -16.88 10.52 5.89
CA LEU A 121 -15.84 10.32 4.87
C LEU A 121 -15.84 8.88 4.37
N PHE A 122 -15.87 7.94 5.31
CA PHE A 122 -15.91 6.52 5.01
C PHE A 122 -17.14 6.15 4.18
N ASN A 123 -18.33 6.52 4.65
CA ASN A 123 -19.58 6.12 4.00
C ASN A 123 -19.80 6.82 2.65
N THR A 124 -19.35 8.07 2.48
CA THR A 124 -19.64 8.85 1.25
C THR A 124 -18.55 8.74 0.19
N GLN A 125 -17.30 8.46 0.57
CA GLN A 125 -16.17 8.39 -0.36
C GLN A 125 -15.57 7.00 -0.45
N VAL A 126 -15.25 6.38 0.68
CA VAL A 126 -14.51 5.12 0.71
C VAL A 126 -15.40 3.93 0.34
N VAL A 127 -16.60 3.80 0.92
CA VAL A 127 -17.52 2.70 0.58
C VAL A 127 -17.83 2.65 -0.93
N PRO A 128 -18.24 3.76 -1.58
CA PRO A 128 -18.44 3.77 -3.03
C PRO A 128 -17.17 3.43 -3.84
N TYR A 129 -15.99 3.76 -3.33
CA TYR A 129 -14.71 3.36 -3.94
C TYR A 129 -14.48 1.85 -3.81
N LEU A 130 -14.71 1.27 -2.64
CA LEU A 130 -14.54 -0.17 -2.38
C LEU A 130 -15.51 -1.01 -3.23
N GLU A 131 -16.76 -0.57 -3.36
CA GLU A 131 -17.80 -1.29 -4.11
C GLU A 131 -17.48 -1.42 -5.61
N ARG A 132 -16.55 -0.62 -6.16
CA ARG A 132 -16.05 -0.79 -7.54
C ARG A 132 -15.25 -2.07 -7.74
N TYR A 133 -14.74 -2.66 -6.67
CA TYR A 133 -13.92 -3.88 -6.72
C TYR A 133 -14.69 -5.12 -6.30
N THR A 134 -15.90 -4.98 -5.75
CA THR A 134 -16.68 -6.08 -5.18
C THR A 134 -18.12 -6.02 -5.67
N GLU A 135 -18.47 -6.88 -6.62
CA GLU A 135 -19.83 -6.93 -7.19
C GLU A 135 -20.73 -7.93 -6.48
N THR A 136 -20.18 -8.97 -5.83
CA THR A 136 -20.98 -10.07 -5.26
C THR A 136 -20.39 -10.65 -3.98
N LYS A 137 -21.27 -11.02 -3.05
CA LYS A 137 -20.94 -11.82 -1.86
C LYS A 137 -20.42 -13.20 -2.29
N GLU A 138 -19.33 -13.65 -1.68
CA GLU A 138 -18.74 -14.96 -1.94
C GLU A 138 -19.14 -15.96 -0.85
N ASN A 139 -19.34 -17.23 -1.22
CA ASN A 139 -19.68 -18.28 -0.26
C ASN A 139 -18.49 -18.64 0.64
N ASN A 140 -17.29 -18.72 0.05
CA ASN A 140 -16.02 -19.04 0.70
C ASN A 140 -14.97 -17.99 0.29
N PRO A 141 -15.08 -16.74 0.78
CA PRO A 141 -14.15 -15.68 0.40
C PRO A 141 -12.73 -16.00 0.83
N THR A 142 -11.73 -15.55 0.07
CA THR A 142 -10.32 -15.70 0.41
C THR A 142 -9.74 -14.39 0.89
N VAL A 143 -9.11 -14.42 2.06
CA VAL A 143 -8.29 -13.31 2.56
C VAL A 143 -6.82 -13.65 2.35
N TYR A 144 -6.12 -12.74 1.66
CA TYR A 144 -4.67 -12.83 1.45
C TYR A 144 -3.99 -11.93 2.47
N ILE A 145 -3.48 -12.51 3.55
CA ILE A 145 -2.78 -11.78 4.60
C ILE A 145 -1.31 -11.68 4.23
N ILE A 146 -0.85 -10.46 3.95
CA ILE A 146 0.52 -10.18 3.54
C ILE A 146 1.24 -9.47 4.67
N ALA A 147 2.15 -10.18 5.31
CA ALA A 147 2.83 -9.71 6.51
C ALA A 147 4.35 -9.58 6.34
N GLY A 148 4.94 -8.61 7.03
CA GLY A 148 6.37 -8.35 7.00
C GLY A 148 6.69 -6.96 7.54
N GLN A 149 7.91 -6.75 8.03
CA GLN A 149 8.31 -5.45 8.56
C GLN A 149 8.27 -4.33 7.49
N PRO A 150 8.25 -3.04 7.87
CA PRO A 150 8.44 -1.92 6.94
C PRO A 150 9.69 -2.11 6.08
N GLY A 151 9.63 -1.77 4.79
CA GLY A 151 10.76 -1.93 3.84
C GLY A 151 11.05 -3.37 3.36
N SER A 152 10.29 -4.38 3.82
CA SER A 152 10.47 -5.78 3.39
C SER A 152 10.02 -6.06 1.95
N GLY A 153 9.13 -5.22 1.40
CA GLY A 153 8.58 -5.35 0.04
C GLY A 153 7.22 -6.08 -0.03
N LYS A 154 6.36 -5.89 0.98
CA LYS A 154 4.98 -6.42 1.02
C LYS A 154 4.15 -6.03 -0.22
N SER A 155 4.15 -4.74 -0.54
CA SER A 155 3.53 -4.12 -1.73
C SER A 155 3.83 -4.85 -3.04
N ARG A 156 5.05 -5.36 -3.17
CA ARG A 156 5.50 -6.07 -4.36
C ARG A 156 4.94 -7.49 -4.42
N MET A 157 4.82 -8.14 -3.27
CA MET A 157 4.19 -9.45 -3.15
C MET A 157 2.67 -9.38 -3.36
N SER A 158 2.01 -8.33 -2.87
CA SER A 158 0.57 -8.12 -3.12
C SER A 158 0.24 -7.82 -4.57
N SER A 159 1.16 -7.19 -5.31
CA SER A 159 0.98 -6.89 -6.72
C SER A 159 0.74 -8.15 -7.57
N ILE A 160 1.30 -9.31 -7.18
CA ILE A 160 1.00 -10.59 -7.83
C ILE A 160 -0.49 -10.92 -7.72
N ILE A 161 -1.05 -10.86 -6.51
CA ILE A 161 -2.46 -11.19 -6.28
C ILE A 161 -3.37 -10.18 -6.97
N VAL A 162 -3.02 -8.89 -6.96
CA VAL A 162 -3.80 -7.87 -7.67
C VAL A 162 -3.80 -8.15 -9.17
N GLU A 163 -2.68 -8.54 -9.76
CA GLU A 163 -2.57 -8.89 -11.19
C GLU A 163 -3.35 -10.18 -11.52
N GLU A 164 -3.21 -11.24 -10.73
CA GLU A 164 -3.99 -12.49 -10.87
C GLU A 164 -5.50 -12.24 -10.80
N LYS A 165 -5.93 -11.28 -9.97
CA LYS A 165 -7.33 -10.86 -9.83
C LYS A 165 -7.73 -9.77 -10.84
N LYS A 166 -6.86 -9.44 -11.81
CA LYS A 166 -7.10 -8.42 -12.86
C LYS A 166 -7.50 -7.06 -12.30
N GLY A 167 -6.91 -6.66 -11.17
CA GLY A 167 -7.24 -5.43 -10.46
C GLY A 167 -8.58 -5.45 -9.71
N LYS A 168 -9.37 -6.53 -9.78
CA LYS A 168 -10.68 -6.67 -9.13
C LYS A 168 -10.57 -7.30 -7.75
N ILE A 169 -9.77 -6.68 -6.86
CA ILE A 169 -9.66 -7.09 -5.46
C ILE A 169 -9.40 -5.88 -4.59
N ILE A 170 -10.05 -5.82 -3.43
CA ILE A 170 -9.80 -4.78 -2.45
C ILE A 170 -8.47 -5.08 -1.75
N ARG A 171 -7.61 -4.07 -1.69
CA ARG A 171 -6.39 -4.10 -0.87
C ARG A 171 -6.55 -3.15 0.30
N ILE A 172 -6.36 -3.68 1.50
CA ILE A 172 -6.46 -2.95 2.75
C ILE A 172 -5.05 -2.69 3.29
N SER A 173 -4.65 -1.44 3.24
CA SER A 173 -3.51 -0.87 3.97
C SER A 173 -3.77 0.62 4.18
N PRO A 174 -3.19 1.27 5.21
CA PRO A 174 -3.36 2.72 5.40
C PRO A 174 -3.00 3.53 4.15
N ASP A 175 -1.98 3.10 3.41
CA ASP A 175 -1.46 3.80 2.21
C ASP A 175 -2.49 3.87 1.08
N GLU A 176 -3.39 2.88 0.97
CA GLU A 176 -4.43 2.86 -0.05
C GLU A 176 -5.50 3.94 0.17
N PHE A 177 -5.57 4.54 1.37
CA PHE A 177 -6.59 5.53 1.73
C PHE A 177 -6.05 6.97 1.81
N CYS A 178 -4.75 7.18 1.58
CA CYS A 178 -4.22 8.53 1.37
C CYS A 178 -4.93 9.18 0.17
N GLY A 179 -5.32 10.46 0.28
CA GLY A 179 -6.06 11.18 -0.75
C GLY A 179 -7.55 11.36 -0.49
N PHE A 180 -8.19 10.52 0.33
CA PHE A 180 -9.61 10.68 0.64
C PHE A 180 -9.85 11.90 1.52
N ARG A 181 -10.87 12.68 1.18
CA ARG A 181 -11.26 13.90 1.92
C ARG A 181 -12.75 14.18 1.85
N LEU A 182 -13.28 14.93 2.83
CA LEU A 182 -14.67 15.35 2.78
C LEU A 182 -14.86 16.44 1.72
N SER A 183 -15.99 16.38 1.03
CA SER A 183 -16.39 17.38 0.04
C SER A 183 -16.67 18.76 0.66
N SER A 184 -16.96 18.82 1.97
CA SER A 184 -17.14 20.06 2.74
C SER A 184 -15.84 20.81 3.00
N ASP A 185 -14.69 20.13 2.90
CA ASP A 185 -13.36 20.69 3.16
C ASP A 185 -12.88 21.58 1.99
N ASN A 186 -13.79 22.26 1.30
CA ASN A 186 -13.50 22.95 0.04
C ASN A 186 -13.82 24.43 0.05
N LYS A 187 -14.23 25.01 1.20
CA LYS A 187 -14.59 26.44 1.24
C LYS A 187 -13.43 27.40 1.48
N ASN A 188 -12.26 26.97 2.00
CA ASN A 188 -11.11 27.83 2.27
C ASN A 188 -9.83 27.03 2.60
N PHE A 189 -9.40 26.09 1.75
CA PHE A 189 -8.16 25.37 2.04
C PHE A 189 -6.97 25.90 1.22
N PRO A 190 -6.07 26.69 1.84
CA PRO A 190 -4.77 27.02 1.24
C PRO A 190 -3.93 25.74 1.08
N CYS A 191 -2.88 25.82 0.27
CA CYS A 191 -2.01 24.71 -0.13
C CYS A 191 -1.41 23.85 1.01
N SER A 192 -1.65 24.14 2.29
CA SER A 192 -1.11 23.47 3.49
C SER A 192 -1.86 22.20 3.94
N THR A 193 -2.88 21.75 3.20
CA THR A 193 -3.75 20.61 3.60
C THR A 193 -3.61 19.34 2.78
N ALA A 194 -2.60 19.24 1.94
CA ALA A 194 -2.22 18.00 1.28
C ALA A 194 -1.66 16.92 2.25
N TYR A 195 -1.62 17.16 3.56
CA TYR A 195 -1.13 16.18 4.51
C TYR A 195 -2.24 15.21 4.93
N PHE A 196 -2.10 13.96 4.51
CA PHE A 196 -2.95 12.86 4.95
C PHE A 196 -2.48 12.36 6.30
N SER A 197 -3.23 12.59 7.38
CA SER A 197 -2.78 12.07 8.68
C SER A 197 -2.76 10.55 8.64
N GLU A 198 -1.68 10.01 9.20
CA GLU A 198 -1.55 8.58 9.45
C GLU A 198 -2.74 8.04 10.26
N LYS A 199 -3.26 8.87 11.17
CA LYS A 199 -4.43 8.57 11.99
C LYS A 199 -5.69 8.37 11.14
N THR A 200 -6.01 9.31 10.25
CA THR A 200 -7.15 9.19 9.33
C THR A 200 -6.99 7.99 8.41
N CYS A 201 -5.82 7.82 7.78
CA CYS A 201 -5.56 6.69 6.88
C CYS A 201 -5.71 5.33 7.58
N LYS A 202 -5.22 5.22 8.81
CA LYS A 202 -5.37 4.01 9.63
C LYS A 202 -6.83 3.75 10.02
N ALA A 203 -7.56 4.79 10.44
CA ALA A 203 -8.97 4.66 10.77
C ALA A 203 -9.80 4.18 9.57
N LEU A 204 -9.56 4.75 8.38
CA LEU A 204 -10.22 4.33 7.14
C LEU A 204 -9.85 2.89 6.75
N ALA A 205 -8.60 2.47 6.97
CA ALA A 205 -8.20 1.08 6.76
C ALA A 205 -8.91 0.11 7.71
N ASP A 206 -9.03 0.48 8.99
CA ASP A 206 -9.73 -0.32 10.00
C ASP A 206 -11.24 -0.44 9.67
N PHE A 207 -11.89 0.66 9.28
CA PHE A 207 -13.29 0.64 8.83
C PHE A 207 -13.47 -0.21 7.58
N SER A 208 -12.56 -0.06 6.61
CA SER A 208 -12.60 -0.84 5.37
C SER A 208 -12.42 -2.33 5.64
N LEU A 209 -11.53 -2.72 6.57
CA LEU A 209 -11.35 -4.10 7.00
C LEU A 209 -12.65 -4.69 7.55
N ARG A 210 -13.35 -3.96 8.43
CA ARG A 210 -14.65 -4.41 8.98
C ARG A 210 -15.69 -4.55 7.90
N TYR A 211 -15.80 -3.55 7.02
CA TYR A 211 -16.74 -3.53 5.91
C TYR A 211 -16.56 -4.74 4.98
N VAL A 212 -15.33 -5.07 4.56
CA VAL A 212 -15.09 -6.20 3.64
C VAL A 212 -15.36 -7.55 4.29
N ILE A 213 -15.04 -7.69 5.59
CA ILE A 213 -15.34 -8.90 6.37
C ILE A 213 -16.86 -9.12 6.48
N ASP A 214 -17.62 -8.05 6.73
CA ASP A 214 -19.08 -8.13 6.85
C ASP A 214 -19.77 -8.36 5.49
N LYS A 215 -19.23 -7.77 4.42
CA LYS A 215 -19.68 -8.01 3.04
C LYS A 215 -19.34 -9.40 2.51
N LYS A 216 -18.46 -10.16 3.18
CA LYS A 216 -17.99 -11.49 2.76
C LYS A 216 -17.42 -11.51 1.33
N CYS A 217 -16.52 -10.59 1.04
CA CYS A 217 -15.77 -10.57 -0.22
C CYS A 217 -14.30 -10.97 -0.01
N SER A 218 -13.64 -11.44 -1.06
CA SER A 218 -12.19 -11.68 -1.06
C SER A 218 -11.41 -10.36 -1.02
N PHE A 219 -10.33 -10.31 -0.23
CA PHE A 219 -9.51 -9.10 -0.10
C PHE A 219 -8.06 -9.41 0.27
N ILE A 220 -7.17 -8.44 0.04
CA ILE A 220 -5.78 -8.44 0.49
C ILE A 220 -5.69 -7.60 1.77
N TYR A 221 -5.08 -8.14 2.82
CA TYR A 221 -4.78 -7.40 4.04
C TYR A 221 -3.26 -7.28 4.22
N GLU A 222 -2.71 -6.09 4.04
CA GLU A 222 -1.29 -5.85 4.28
C GLU A 222 -1.06 -5.34 5.69
N THR A 223 -0.12 -5.97 6.39
CA THR A 223 0.13 -5.66 7.80
C THR A 223 1.60 -5.85 8.16
N ASN A 224 2.05 -5.16 9.20
CA ASN A 224 3.37 -5.41 9.77
C ASN A 224 3.37 -6.50 10.84
N PHE A 225 2.18 -7.02 11.22
CA PHE A 225 2.05 -7.95 12.35
C PHE A 225 2.63 -7.39 13.66
N SER A 226 2.41 -6.09 13.90
CA SER A 226 2.91 -5.40 15.09
C SER A 226 2.09 -5.62 16.35
N ASN A 227 0.86 -6.17 16.24
CA ASN A 227 -0.02 -6.44 17.37
C ASN A 227 -0.55 -7.88 17.32
N GLU A 228 0.03 -8.74 18.16
CA GLU A 228 -0.32 -10.15 18.28
C GLU A 228 -1.79 -10.37 18.66
N LYS A 229 -2.27 -9.69 19.71
CA LYS A 229 -3.64 -9.86 20.23
C LYS A 229 -4.69 -9.55 19.16
N PHE A 230 -4.50 -8.43 18.46
CA PHE A 230 -5.37 -8.04 17.35
C PHE A 230 -5.30 -9.06 16.21
N THR A 231 -4.10 -9.51 15.84
CA THR A 231 -3.90 -10.46 14.74
C THR A 231 -4.61 -11.79 15.00
N LEU A 232 -4.46 -12.34 16.20
CA LEU A 232 -5.14 -13.59 16.58
C LEU A 232 -6.66 -13.43 16.59
N SER A 233 -7.17 -12.33 17.18
CA SER A 233 -8.61 -12.05 17.18
C SER A 233 -9.18 -11.96 15.76
N LEU A 234 -8.45 -11.31 14.84
CA LEU A 234 -8.84 -11.18 13.44
C LEU A 234 -8.86 -12.55 12.73
N LEU A 235 -7.84 -13.38 12.94
CA LEU A 235 -7.75 -14.72 12.33
C LEU A 235 -8.90 -15.64 12.78
N GLU A 236 -9.23 -15.62 14.07
CA GLU A 236 -10.37 -16.40 14.60
C GLU A 236 -11.71 -15.89 14.06
N GLU A 237 -11.89 -14.58 13.94
CA GLU A 237 -13.08 -13.99 13.33
C GLU A 237 -13.23 -14.41 11.87
N LEU A 238 -12.17 -14.31 11.07
CA LEU A 238 -12.15 -14.73 9.68
C LEU A 238 -12.52 -16.20 9.54
N LYS A 239 -11.95 -17.08 10.38
CA LYS A 239 -12.28 -18.50 10.42
C LYS A 239 -13.76 -18.74 10.78
N SER A 240 -14.28 -18.03 11.79
CA SER A 240 -15.69 -18.13 12.20
C SER A 240 -16.67 -17.68 11.10
N LYS A 241 -16.23 -16.76 10.22
CA LYS A 241 -16.99 -16.28 9.06
C LYS A 241 -16.78 -17.10 7.79
N ASN A 242 -16.02 -18.20 7.88
CA ASN A 242 -15.72 -19.14 6.80
C ASN A 242 -14.86 -18.55 5.67
N TYR A 243 -13.89 -17.69 6.02
CA TYR A 243 -12.85 -17.25 5.09
C TYR A 243 -11.79 -18.33 4.89
N LYS A 244 -11.34 -18.52 3.64
CA LYS A 244 -10.06 -19.15 3.35
C LYS A 244 -8.95 -18.15 3.65
N ILE A 245 -7.99 -18.53 4.47
CA ILE A 245 -6.87 -17.68 4.89
C ILE A 245 -5.62 -18.13 4.14
N GLU A 246 -5.11 -17.28 3.26
CA GLU A 246 -3.78 -17.46 2.64
C GLU A 246 -2.80 -16.49 3.29
N LEU A 247 -1.82 -17.04 4.00
CA LEU A 247 -0.81 -16.28 4.73
C LEU A 247 0.47 -16.18 3.90
N LEU A 248 0.86 -14.96 3.55
CA LEU A 248 2.09 -14.68 2.82
C LEU A 248 3.03 -13.85 3.69
N LEU A 249 4.16 -14.44 4.09
CA LEU A 249 5.18 -13.81 4.94
C LEU A 249 6.37 -13.33 4.10
N ARG A 250 6.74 -12.06 4.28
CA ARG A 250 7.87 -11.45 3.59
C ARG A 250 9.14 -11.49 4.46
N ALA A 251 10.06 -12.37 4.09
CA ALA A 251 11.36 -12.49 4.74
C ALA A 251 12.37 -11.47 4.18
N CYS A 252 12.85 -10.57 5.03
CA CYS A 252 13.87 -9.58 4.70
C CYS A 252 14.81 -9.37 5.90
N SER A 253 16.11 -9.18 5.65
CA SER A 253 17.03 -8.77 6.72
C SER A 253 16.75 -7.34 7.17
N GLU A 254 17.08 -7.04 8.42
CA GLU A 254 16.97 -5.68 8.99
C GLU A 254 17.74 -4.64 8.15
N LYS A 255 18.97 -4.97 7.74
CA LYS A 255 19.78 -4.12 6.87
C LYS A 255 19.09 -3.87 5.52
N GLY A 256 18.53 -4.93 4.93
CA GLY A 256 17.84 -4.84 3.64
C GLY A 256 16.57 -3.99 3.71
N SER A 257 15.81 -4.10 4.80
CA SER A 257 14.58 -3.33 5.00
C SER A 257 14.88 -1.85 5.26
N LYS A 258 15.88 -1.53 6.09
CA LYS A 258 16.38 -0.15 6.30
C LYS A 258 16.84 0.49 5.00
N LYS A 259 17.65 -0.21 4.20
CA LYS A 259 18.11 0.31 2.90
C LYS A 259 16.93 0.66 2.00
N SER A 260 15.89 -0.18 1.98
CA SER A 260 14.70 0.10 1.17
C SER A 260 13.86 1.25 1.70
N MET A 261 13.75 1.44 3.01
CA MET A 261 13.09 2.61 3.59
C MET A 261 13.83 3.91 3.28
N HIS A 262 15.15 3.87 3.31
CA HIS A 262 15.99 5.01 2.94
C HIS A 262 15.75 5.44 1.50
N TYR A 263 15.85 4.52 0.53
CA TYR A 263 15.56 4.83 -0.88
C TYR A 263 14.11 5.28 -1.08
N ARG A 264 13.13 4.67 -0.39
CA ARG A 264 11.74 5.12 -0.47
C ARG A 264 11.56 6.55 0.03
N SER A 265 12.23 6.94 1.12
CA SER A 265 12.24 8.32 1.63
C SER A 265 12.83 9.29 0.60
N ILE A 266 13.97 8.95 -0.02
CA ILE A 266 14.57 9.77 -1.09
C ILE A 266 13.58 9.95 -2.25
N GLN A 267 13.01 8.85 -2.74
CA GLN A 267 12.06 8.88 -3.86
C GLN A 267 10.80 9.68 -3.52
N HIS A 268 10.28 9.62 -2.29
CA HIS A 268 9.17 10.47 -1.86
C HIS A 268 9.58 11.95 -1.86
N LYS A 269 10.74 12.31 -1.28
CA LYS A 269 11.22 13.69 -1.25
C LYS A 269 11.41 14.32 -2.63
N LEU A 270 11.77 13.51 -3.62
CA LEU A 270 11.95 13.98 -5.00
C LEU A 270 10.62 14.02 -5.75
N LYS A 271 9.76 13.00 -5.58
CA LYS A 271 8.57 12.84 -6.42
C LYS A 271 7.29 13.44 -5.83
N ALA A 272 7.07 13.25 -4.54
CA ALA A 272 5.86 13.65 -3.81
C ALA A 272 6.19 13.85 -2.32
N PRO A 273 6.78 15.01 -1.96
CA PRO A 273 7.31 15.25 -0.63
C PRO A 273 6.25 15.09 0.48
N VAL A 274 4.98 15.39 0.18
CA VAL A 274 3.86 15.29 1.11
C VAL A 274 3.58 13.86 1.57
N LEU A 275 4.03 12.86 0.81
CA LEU A 275 3.88 11.45 1.15
C LEU A 275 5.08 10.90 1.93
N GLU A 276 6.13 11.69 2.15
CA GLU A 276 7.32 11.22 2.86
C GLU A 276 6.97 10.85 4.31
N ARG A 277 7.31 9.61 4.71
CA ARG A 277 7.19 9.17 6.09
C ARG A 277 8.55 8.88 6.69
N LYS A 278 8.85 9.50 7.82
CA LYS A 278 10.03 9.22 8.62
C LYS A 278 9.69 8.18 9.67
N ILE A 279 10.28 6.99 9.55
CA ILE A 279 10.23 5.97 10.59
C ILE A 279 11.56 6.02 11.34
N SER A 280 11.50 6.17 12.66
CA SER A 280 12.70 6.16 13.50
C SER A 280 13.35 4.77 13.52
N GLN A 281 14.65 4.75 13.82
CA GLN A 281 15.41 3.51 13.95
C GLN A 281 14.82 2.59 15.03
N ASP A 282 14.38 3.15 16.16
CA ASP A 282 13.77 2.39 17.25
C ASP A 282 12.44 1.79 16.84
N ASN A 283 11.60 2.56 16.13
CA ASN A 283 10.32 2.08 15.65
C ASN A 283 10.49 0.97 14.60
N HIS A 284 11.52 1.07 13.74
CA HIS A 284 11.85 0.01 12.79
C HIS A 284 12.26 -1.30 13.49
N ASN A 285 13.10 -1.21 14.51
CA ASN A 285 13.56 -2.38 15.28
C ASN A 285 12.40 -3.03 16.05
N PHE A 286 11.54 -2.20 16.64
CA PHE A 286 10.30 -2.65 17.27
C PHE A 286 9.44 -3.44 16.28
N GLU A 287 9.18 -2.89 15.09
CA GLU A 287 8.37 -3.55 14.05
C GLU A 287 9.00 -4.86 13.55
N CYS A 288 10.33 -4.95 13.44
CA CYS A 288 11.02 -6.20 13.08
C CYS A 288 10.83 -7.29 14.16
N THR A 289 10.94 -6.91 15.43
CA THR A 289 10.79 -7.82 16.56
C THR A 289 9.34 -8.29 16.69
N SER A 290 8.40 -7.35 16.64
CA SER A 290 6.96 -7.62 16.71
C SER A 290 6.49 -8.49 15.55
N PHE A 291 6.99 -8.28 14.33
CA PHE A 291 6.71 -9.15 13.19
C PHE A 291 7.12 -10.60 13.46
N LEU A 292 8.34 -10.85 13.95
CA LEU A 292 8.80 -12.20 14.25
C LEU A 292 8.00 -12.87 15.36
N ASN A 293 7.72 -12.15 16.44
CA ASN A 293 6.96 -12.68 17.57
C ASN A 293 5.54 -13.08 17.14
N THR A 294 4.84 -12.19 16.44
CA THR A 294 3.50 -12.46 15.93
C THR A 294 3.52 -13.58 14.89
N ALA A 295 4.49 -13.58 13.96
CA ALA A 295 4.61 -14.63 12.94
C ALA A 295 4.83 -16.01 13.57
N LYS A 296 5.65 -16.12 14.61
CA LYS A 296 5.85 -17.38 15.35
C LYS A 296 4.52 -17.95 15.83
N ILE A 297 3.74 -17.13 16.52
CA ILE A 297 2.49 -17.55 17.16
C ILE A 297 1.43 -17.88 16.10
N VAL A 298 1.34 -17.09 15.03
CA VAL A 298 0.42 -17.36 13.92
C VAL A 298 0.76 -18.68 13.21
N LEU A 299 2.05 -18.96 12.99
CA LEU A 299 2.50 -20.22 12.37
C LEU A 299 2.23 -21.42 13.29
N GLU A 300 2.50 -21.31 14.59
CA GLU A 300 2.22 -22.37 15.58
C GLU A 300 0.73 -22.68 15.72
N LYS A 301 -0.15 -21.72 15.42
CA LYS A 301 -1.61 -21.91 15.47
C LYS A 301 -2.18 -22.67 14.27
N GLU A 302 -1.44 -22.75 13.16
CA GLU A 302 -1.86 -23.45 11.93
C GLU A 302 -3.26 -23.04 11.44
N ILE A 303 -3.65 -21.77 11.62
CA ILE A 303 -4.98 -21.27 11.23
C ILE A 303 -5.08 -21.03 9.72
N ALA A 304 -3.96 -20.77 9.04
CA ALA A 304 -3.95 -20.49 7.61
C ALA A 304 -4.18 -21.77 6.79
N ASN A 305 -4.99 -21.68 5.73
CA ASN A 305 -5.19 -22.76 4.77
C ASN A 305 -3.95 -23.00 3.90
N ARG A 306 -3.18 -21.94 3.65
CA ARG A 306 -1.90 -22.00 2.96
C ARG A 306 -0.95 -20.95 3.54
N THR A 307 0.31 -21.32 3.73
CA THR A 307 1.38 -20.42 4.16
C THR A 307 2.48 -20.38 3.10
N ILE A 308 2.82 -19.18 2.66
CA ILE A 308 3.92 -18.91 1.73
C ILE A 308 4.93 -18.00 2.42
N ILE A 309 6.22 -18.34 2.36
CA ILE A 309 7.30 -17.45 2.78
C ILE A 309 8.13 -17.11 1.57
N LYS A 310 8.25 -15.83 1.26
CA LYS A 310 9.09 -15.32 0.17
C LYS A 310 10.13 -14.36 0.71
N SER A 311 11.33 -14.42 0.16
CA SER A 311 12.32 -13.35 0.27
C SER A 311 12.44 -12.60 -1.05
N ARG A 312 13.22 -11.51 -1.07
CA ARG A 312 13.62 -10.88 -2.34
C ARG A 312 14.30 -11.86 -3.32
N LYS A 313 14.90 -12.93 -2.80
CA LYS A 313 15.55 -13.98 -3.59
C LYS A 313 14.59 -15.05 -4.13
N GLY A 314 13.29 -14.94 -3.87
CA GLY A 314 12.28 -15.89 -4.34
C GLY A 314 11.59 -16.63 -3.19
N LEU A 315 10.89 -17.70 -3.57
CA LEU A 315 10.19 -18.60 -2.65
C LEU A 315 11.17 -19.26 -1.68
N LEU A 316 10.79 -19.31 -0.40
CA LEU A 316 11.51 -20.02 0.65
C LEU A 316 10.70 -21.18 1.22
N TYR A 317 9.38 -21.08 1.21
CA TYR A 317 8.46 -22.06 1.78
C TYR A 317 7.08 -21.91 1.15
N ASP A 318 6.42 -23.04 0.90
CA ASP A 318 5.02 -23.13 0.51
C ASP A 318 4.42 -24.36 1.19
N SER A 319 3.38 -24.20 2.00
CA SER A 319 2.77 -25.33 2.72
C SER A 319 2.12 -26.34 1.78
N ASP A 320 1.70 -25.93 0.58
CA ASP A 320 1.06 -26.82 -0.40
C ASP A 320 2.06 -27.82 -0.99
N ASP A 321 3.37 -27.55 -0.90
CA ASP A 321 4.44 -28.46 -1.33
C ASP A 321 4.79 -29.52 -0.26
N PHE A 322 4.02 -29.57 0.85
CA PHE A 322 4.24 -30.44 2.01
C PHE A 322 5.70 -30.46 2.54
N PRO A 323 6.32 -29.28 2.77
CA PRO A 323 7.69 -29.18 3.24
C PRO A 323 7.85 -29.74 4.67
N THR A 324 9.03 -30.27 4.97
CA THR A 324 9.36 -30.82 6.30
C THR A 324 10.01 -29.79 7.21
N GLU A 325 10.49 -28.69 6.64
CA GLU A 325 11.18 -27.62 7.32
C GLU A 325 10.23 -26.80 8.20
N ASN A 326 10.74 -26.37 9.36
CA ASN A 326 9.99 -25.46 10.22
C ASN A 326 9.89 -24.06 9.55
N PRO A 327 8.68 -23.57 9.22
CA PRO A 327 8.51 -22.29 8.52
C PRO A 327 9.03 -21.10 9.31
N PHE A 328 8.88 -21.11 10.64
CA PHE A 328 9.38 -20.03 11.49
C PHE A 328 10.91 -20.00 11.55
N LYS A 329 11.56 -21.16 11.59
CA LYS A 329 13.02 -21.26 11.51
C LYS A 329 13.55 -20.65 10.19
N LEU A 330 12.94 -21.00 9.06
CA LEU A 330 13.30 -20.42 7.76
C LEU A 330 13.14 -18.89 7.72
N LEU A 331 12.02 -18.37 8.25
CA LEU A 331 11.77 -16.93 8.33
C LEU A 331 12.81 -16.21 9.20
N SER A 332 12.99 -16.69 10.43
CA SER A 332 13.89 -16.09 11.43
C SER A 332 15.35 -16.08 10.97
N GLU A 333 15.85 -17.19 10.42
CA GLU A 333 17.21 -17.25 9.85
C GLU A 333 17.42 -16.20 8.76
N ARG A 334 16.42 -15.99 7.91
CA ARG A 334 16.51 -15.01 6.82
C ARG A 334 16.50 -13.57 7.31
N MET A 335 15.82 -13.30 8.43
CA MET A 335 15.77 -11.99 9.05
C MET A 335 17.03 -11.64 9.84
N ILE A 336 17.68 -12.62 10.47
CA ILE A 336 18.90 -12.44 11.27
C ILE A 336 20.15 -12.31 10.38
N ARG A 337 20.17 -12.92 9.19
CA ARG A 337 21.30 -12.81 8.24
C ARG A 337 21.56 -11.33 7.88
N LYS A 338 22.72 -10.81 8.32
CA LYS A 338 23.18 -9.42 8.14
C LYS A 338 23.33 -9.00 6.68
#